data_AF-A0A354UR90-F1
#
_entry.id   AF-A0A354UR90-F1
#
_cell.length_a   1.000
_cell.length_b   1.000
_cell.length_c   1.000
_cell.angle_alpha   90.00
_cell.angle_beta   90.00
_cell.angle_gamma   90.00
#
_symmetry.space_group_name_H-M   'P 1'
#
loop_
_entity.id
_entity.type
_entity.pdbx_description
1 polymer ?
#
loop_
_entity_poly.entity_id
_entity_poly.type
_entity_poly.pdbx_seq_one_letter_code
_entity_poly.pdbx_strand_id
1 'polypeptide(L)'
;MNIKQITRAGVTAALYALVTVAISPLSYGPFQIRFSEALCILPLLFPECTVGLTVGCLIANFFGNGPIDIVLGTSATLIGALGTLFAGKLIKNVPLKLIVGILCPVISNMLLIPVVLLLTTENPDSYFVYMVSIAWPEFLSIGVLGTPLYFAIKKIFKIDENNDTKGGKQADNPKYDN
;
A
#
# COMPACT_ATOMS: atom_id res chain seq x y z
N MET A 1 13.40 -6.63 13.71
CA MET A 1 12.13 -7.33 13.40
C MET A 1 12.10 -8.64 14.17
N ASN A 2 11.01 -8.92 14.88
CA ASN A 2 10.74 -10.23 15.50
C ASN A 2 9.99 -11.15 14.48
N ILE A 3 9.95 -12.46 14.70
CA ILE A 3 9.29 -13.48 13.87
C ILE A 3 7.85 -13.10 13.51
N LYS A 4 7.07 -12.57 14.47
CA LYS A 4 5.70 -12.10 14.21
C LYS A 4 5.66 -10.97 13.17
N GLN A 5 6.60 -10.03 13.23
CA GLN A 5 6.67 -8.91 12.29
C GLN A 5 7.11 -9.36 10.89
N ILE A 6 8.06 -10.29 10.82
CA ILE A 6 8.50 -10.91 9.56
C ILE A 6 7.32 -11.66 8.92
N THR A 7 6.56 -12.39 9.74
CA THR A 7 5.37 -13.11 9.27
C THR A 7 4.32 -12.16 8.72
N ARG A 8 4.02 -11.06 9.43
CA ARG A 8 3.09 -10.03 8.94
C ARG A 8 3.56 -9.42 7.62
N ALA A 9 4.83 -9.02 7.54
CA ALA A 9 5.39 -8.47 6.31
C ALA A 9 5.34 -9.48 5.14
N GLY A 10 5.66 -10.74 5.39
CA GLY A 10 5.60 -11.82 4.40
C GLY A 10 4.17 -12.08 3.90
N VAL A 11 3.19 -12.12 4.80
CA VAL A 11 1.78 -12.25 4.43
C VAL A 11 1.30 -11.04 3.64
N THR A 12 1.67 -9.82 4.03
CA THR A 12 1.35 -8.61 3.25
C THR A 12 1.96 -8.68 1.85
N ALA A 13 3.22 -9.10 1.72
CA ALA A 13 3.88 -9.26 0.43
C ALA A 13 3.16 -10.29 -0.46
N ALA A 14 2.85 -11.46 0.10
CA ALA A 14 2.16 -12.52 -0.61
C ALA A 14 0.76 -12.10 -1.06
N LEU A 15 -0.02 -11.45 -0.19
CA LEU A 15 -1.35 -10.95 -0.53
C LEU A 15 -1.28 -9.86 -1.60
N TYR A 16 -0.35 -8.92 -1.48
CA TYR A 16 -0.19 -7.88 -2.48
C TYR A 16 0.12 -8.51 -3.85
N ALA A 17 1.15 -9.36 -3.92
CA ALA A 17 1.55 -9.99 -5.17
C ALA A 17 0.43 -10.86 -5.77
N LEU A 18 -0.22 -11.68 -4.95
CA LEU A 18 -1.30 -12.56 -5.38
C LEU A 18 -2.48 -11.78 -5.97
N VAL A 19 -2.95 -10.74 -5.27
CA VAL A 19 -4.10 -9.95 -5.74
C VAL A 19 -3.76 -9.21 -7.03
N THR A 20 -2.57 -8.61 -7.15
CA THR A 20 -2.16 -7.90 -8.37
C THR A 20 -2.04 -8.86 -9.56
N VAL A 21 -1.37 -10.01 -9.37
CA VAL A 21 -1.11 -10.96 -10.47
C VAL A 21 -2.37 -11.72 -10.86
N ALA A 22 -3.20 -12.13 -9.89
CA ALA A 22 -4.45 -12.84 -10.18
C ALA A 22 -5.45 -11.97 -10.96
N ILE A 23 -5.36 -10.64 -10.80
CA ILE A 23 -6.22 -9.66 -11.49
C ILE A 23 -5.36 -8.80 -12.44
N SER A 24 -4.37 -9.43 -13.08
CA SER A 24 -3.43 -8.76 -13.99
C SER A 24 -4.09 -7.92 -15.09
N PRO A 25 -5.17 -8.38 -15.78
CA PRO A 25 -5.80 -7.59 -16.85
C PRO A 25 -6.33 -6.22 -16.39
N LEU A 26 -6.72 -6.11 -15.11
CA LEU A 26 -7.16 -4.84 -14.53
C LEU A 26 -6.03 -4.10 -13.80
N SER A 27 -4.88 -4.74 -13.55
CA SER A 27 -3.83 -4.15 -12.70
C SER A 27 -2.73 -3.39 -13.46
N TYR A 28 -2.69 -3.50 -14.79
CA TYR A 28 -1.56 -3.04 -15.64
C TYR A 28 -1.96 -2.25 -16.89
N GLY A 29 -3.20 -1.79 -17.00
CA GLY A 29 -3.69 -1.01 -18.15
C GLY A 29 -3.75 0.50 -17.93
N PRO A 30 -4.15 1.28 -18.95
CA PRO A 30 -4.41 2.72 -18.83
C PRO A 30 -5.44 3.05 -17.74
N PHE A 31 -6.48 2.23 -17.61
CA PHE A 31 -7.48 2.31 -16.55
C PHE A 31 -7.25 1.21 -15.51
N GLN A 32 -6.03 1.10 -14.98
CA GLN A 32 -5.72 0.06 -14.00
C GLN A 32 -6.35 0.36 -12.63
N ILE A 33 -6.88 -0.69 -12.00
CA ILE A 33 -7.31 -0.71 -10.62
C ILE A 33 -6.47 -1.75 -9.88
N ARG A 34 -5.57 -1.27 -9.03
CA ARG A 34 -4.72 -2.15 -8.22
C ARG A 34 -5.34 -2.36 -6.85
N PHE A 35 -6.22 -3.37 -6.75
CA PHE A 35 -6.89 -3.73 -5.50
C PHE A 35 -5.93 -4.01 -4.33
N SER A 36 -4.72 -4.48 -4.62
CA SER A 36 -3.67 -4.72 -3.63
C SER A 36 -3.15 -3.44 -2.96
N GLU A 37 -3.31 -2.26 -3.56
CA GLU A 37 -2.96 -0.98 -2.93
C GLU A 37 -3.84 -0.69 -1.71
N ALA A 38 -4.99 -1.35 -1.55
CA ALA A 38 -5.75 -1.30 -0.30
C ALA A 38 -4.91 -1.68 0.93
N LEU A 39 -3.91 -2.55 0.75
CA LEU A 39 -2.96 -2.97 1.78
C LEU A 39 -1.98 -1.84 2.17
N CYS A 40 -1.82 -0.80 1.35
CA CYS A 40 -0.96 0.35 1.63
C CYS A 40 -1.42 1.19 2.83
N ILE A 41 -2.60 0.92 3.37
CA ILE A 41 -3.06 1.49 4.65
C ILE A 41 -2.45 0.80 5.87
N LEU A 42 -1.98 -0.45 5.74
CA LEU A 42 -1.46 -1.25 6.84
C LEU A 42 -0.23 -0.66 7.56
N PRO A 43 0.70 0.06 6.89
CA PRO A 43 1.77 0.79 7.55
C PRO A 43 1.32 1.79 8.63
N LEU A 44 0.05 2.24 8.62
CA LEU A 44 -0.50 3.04 9.72
C LEU A 44 -0.61 2.26 11.04
N LEU A 45 -0.76 0.93 10.96
CA LEU A 45 -0.94 0.04 12.11
C LEU A 45 0.33 -0.78 12.39
N PHE A 46 0.99 -1.24 11.33
CA PHE A 46 2.14 -2.13 11.39
C PHE A 46 3.28 -1.61 10.51
N PRO A 47 4.30 -0.95 11.10
CA PRO A 47 5.44 -0.41 10.37
C PRO A 47 6.15 -1.39 9.43
N GLU A 48 6.22 -2.67 9.80
CA GLU A 48 6.83 -3.72 8.97
C GLU A 48 6.11 -3.98 7.64
N CYS A 49 4.82 -3.64 7.54
CA CYS A 49 4.05 -3.85 6.31
C CYS A 49 4.59 -2.99 5.17
N THR A 50 5.30 -1.88 5.44
CA THR A 50 6.00 -1.10 4.40
C THR A 50 6.98 -1.97 3.60
N VAL A 51 7.76 -2.82 4.27
CA VAL A 51 8.70 -3.74 3.59
C VAL A 51 7.92 -4.81 2.84
N GLY A 52 6.85 -5.35 3.45
CA GLY A 52 5.98 -6.33 2.81
C GLY A 52 5.37 -5.83 1.51
N LEU A 53 4.80 -4.63 1.50
CA LEU A 53 4.22 -3.99 0.33
C LEU A 53 5.24 -3.77 -0.78
N THR A 54 6.44 -3.30 -0.42
CA THR A 54 7.52 -3.06 -1.38
C THR A 54 7.94 -4.36 -2.06
N VAL A 55 8.16 -5.43 -1.28
CA VAL A 55 8.52 -6.74 -1.81
C VAL A 55 7.38 -7.35 -2.63
N GLY A 56 6.14 -7.22 -2.16
CA GLY A 56 4.96 -7.69 -2.88
C GLY A 56 4.78 -6.98 -4.23
N CYS A 57 5.00 -5.66 -4.27
CA CYS A 57 4.95 -4.86 -5.50
C CYS A 57 6.06 -5.23 -6.48
N LEU A 58 7.29 -5.40 -5.99
CA LEU A 58 8.41 -5.89 -6.79
C LEU A 58 8.09 -7.24 -7.45
N ILE A 59 7.56 -8.19 -6.67
CA ILE A 59 7.16 -9.51 -7.17
C ILE A 59 6.04 -9.38 -8.19
N ALA A 60 5.00 -8.58 -7.90
CA ALA A 60 3.88 -8.38 -8.81
C ALA A 60 4.36 -7.83 -10.17
N ASN A 61 5.15 -6.75 -10.14
CA ASN A 61 5.60 -6.07 -11.35
C ASN A 61 6.60 -6.90 -12.15
N PHE A 62 7.25 -7.90 -11.55
CA PHE A 62 8.04 -8.88 -12.29
C PHE A 62 7.19 -9.65 -13.32
N PHE A 63 5.90 -9.82 -13.06
CA PHE A 63 4.92 -10.41 -13.99
C PHE A 63 4.10 -9.35 -14.76
N GLY A 64 4.41 -8.05 -14.58
CA GLY A 64 3.65 -6.92 -15.11
C GLY A 64 4.21 -6.31 -16.40
N ASN A 65 4.15 -4.99 -16.52
CA ASN A 65 4.45 -4.21 -17.75
C ASN A 65 5.95 -4.08 -18.07
N GLY A 66 6.76 -5.06 -17.67
CA GLY A 66 8.19 -5.12 -17.98
C GLY A 66 9.11 -4.37 -17.00
N PRO A 67 10.41 -4.27 -17.33
CA PRO A 67 11.45 -3.86 -16.37
C PRO A 67 11.29 -2.44 -15.80
N ILE A 68 10.71 -1.54 -16.59
CA ILE A 68 10.48 -0.14 -16.18
C ILE A 68 9.43 -0.09 -15.05
N ASP A 69 8.38 -0.91 -15.15
CA ASP A 69 7.34 -1.01 -14.13
C ASP A 69 7.85 -1.65 -12.83
N ILE A 70 8.80 -2.60 -12.93
CA ILE A 70 9.47 -3.16 -11.75
C ILE A 70 10.15 -2.04 -10.95
N VAL A 71 10.87 -1.13 -11.61
CA VAL A 71 11.61 -0.07 -10.90
C VAL A 71 10.67 1.05 -10.47
N LEU A 72 9.92 1.63 -11.41
CA LEU A 72 9.10 2.82 -11.14
C LEU A 72 7.84 2.47 -10.34
N GLY A 73 7.18 1.35 -10.63
CA GLY A 73 6.02 0.89 -9.88
C GLY A 73 6.37 0.51 -8.45
N THR A 74 7.46 -0.25 -8.24
CA THR A 74 7.92 -0.54 -6.87
C THR A 74 8.34 0.72 -6.12
N SER A 75 8.99 1.68 -6.80
CA SER A 75 9.35 2.97 -6.21
C SER A 75 8.10 3.77 -5.81
N ALA A 76 7.05 3.76 -6.64
CA ALA A 76 5.80 4.44 -6.34
C ALA A 76 5.14 3.90 -5.07
N THR A 77 4.99 2.57 -4.99
CA THR A 77 4.42 1.91 -3.80
C THR A 77 5.32 2.12 -2.58
N LEU A 78 6.64 2.09 -2.71
CA LEU A 78 7.57 2.34 -1.60
C LEU A 78 7.44 3.78 -1.06
N ILE A 79 7.43 4.79 -1.94
CA ILE A 79 7.25 6.20 -1.55
C ILE A 79 5.89 6.38 -0.87
N GLY A 80 4.85 5.80 -1.44
CA GLY A 80 3.50 5.78 -0.86
C GLY A 80 3.48 5.18 0.54
N ALA A 81 4.01 3.97 0.69
CA ALA A 81 4.03 3.23 1.94
C ALA A 81 4.92 3.89 3.01
N LEU A 82 6.01 4.57 2.62
CA LEU A 82 6.80 5.40 3.53
C LEU A 82 6.02 6.64 3.97
N GLY A 83 5.33 7.32 3.05
CA GLY A 83 4.45 8.44 3.38
C GLY A 83 3.38 8.02 4.39
N THR A 84 2.73 6.87 4.16
CA THR A 84 1.76 6.30 5.10
C THR A 84 2.40 5.94 6.45
N LEU A 85 3.57 5.32 6.46
CA LEU A 85 4.31 5.04 7.69
C LEU A 85 4.58 6.33 8.50
N PHE A 86 5.05 7.39 7.82
CA PHE A 86 5.33 8.67 8.48
C PHE A 86 4.05 9.35 8.97
N ALA A 87 2.95 9.25 8.23
CA ALA A 87 1.64 9.72 8.68
C ALA A 87 1.22 9.03 9.99
N GLY A 88 1.41 7.71 10.08
CA GLY A 88 1.13 6.93 11.29
C GLY A 88 1.96 7.38 12.50
N LYS A 89 3.23 7.75 12.29
CA LYS A 89 4.16 8.17 13.35
C LYS A 89 4.00 9.64 13.79
N LEU A 90 3.71 10.53 12.85
CA LEU A 90 3.75 11.98 13.07
C LEU A 90 2.37 12.57 13.38
N ILE A 91 1.29 11.98 12.89
CA ILE A 91 -0.05 12.54 12.97
C ILE A 91 -0.85 11.84 14.07
N LYS A 92 -1.25 12.61 15.09
CA LYS A 92 -2.07 12.09 16.21
C LYS A 92 -3.56 12.05 15.89
N ASN A 93 -4.03 12.99 15.07
CA ASN A 93 -5.44 13.12 14.73
C ASN A 93 -5.86 12.01 13.75
N VAL A 94 -6.76 11.12 14.17
CA VAL A 94 -7.18 9.91 13.43
C VAL A 94 -7.69 10.20 12.00
N PRO A 95 -8.66 11.11 11.78
CA PRO A 95 -9.10 11.46 10.43
C PRO A 95 -7.97 12.00 9.56
N LEU A 96 -7.10 12.87 10.11
CA LEU A 96 -5.99 13.42 9.34
C LEU A 96 -4.94 12.35 9.01
N LYS A 97 -4.66 11.44 9.94
CA LYS A 97 -3.75 10.30 9.76
C LYS A 97 -4.24 9.40 8.63
N LEU A 98 -5.54 9.09 8.58
CA LEU A 98 -6.14 8.30 7.50
C LEU A 98 -6.09 9.02 6.16
N ILE A 99 -6.47 10.31 6.12
CA ILE A 99 -6.43 11.10 4.89
C ILE A 99 -5.02 11.13 4.31
N VAL A 100 -4.00 11.43 5.12
CA VAL A 100 -2.61 11.46 4.63
C VAL A 100 -2.14 10.06 4.25
N GLY A 101 -2.50 9.03 5.02
CA GLY A 101 -2.16 7.64 4.70
C GLY A 101 -2.80 7.11 3.42
N ILE A 102 -3.94 7.67 3.00
CA ILE A 102 -4.58 7.37 1.70
C ILE A 102 -3.95 8.22 0.59
N LEU A 103 -3.73 9.52 0.82
CA LEU A 103 -3.23 10.42 -0.22
C LEU A 103 -1.78 10.14 -0.59
N CYS A 104 -0.91 9.74 0.34
CA CYS A 104 0.49 9.48 0.05
C CYS A 104 0.69 8.42 -1.05
N PRO A 105 0.10 7.21 -0.97
CA PRO A 105 0.21 6.25 -2.06
C PRO A 105 -0.56 6.65 -3.33
N VAL A 106 -1.73 7.31 -3.22
CA VAL A 106 -2.47 7.81 -4.40
C VAL A 106 -1.61 8.79 -5.21
N ILE A 107 -1.00 9.77 -4.53
CA ILE A 107 -0.15 10.78 -5.17
C ILE A 107 1.11 10.13 -5.77
N SER A 108 1.70 9.16 -5.07
CA SER A 108 2.90 8.49 -5.56
C SER A 108 2.62 7.68 -6.83
N ASN A 109 1.55 6.89 -6.84
CA ASN A 109 1.14 6.11 -8.00
C ASN A 109 0.65 7.00 -9.16
N MET A 110 -0.16 8.03 -8.90
CA MET A 110 -0.65 8.90 -9.97
C MET A 110 0.48 9.69 -10.65
N LEU A 111 1.63 9.90 -10.00
CA LEU A 111 2.76 10.61 -10.62
C LEU A 111 3.72 9.67 -11.35
N LEU A 112 4.00 8.49 -10.79
CA LEU A 112 5.01 7.58 -11.34
C LEU A 112 4.47 6.57 -12.34
N ILE A 113 3.25 6.05 -12.15
CA ILE A 113 2.67 5.05 -13.04
C ILE A 113 2.39 5.61 -14.44
N PRO A 114 1.92 6.86 -14.62
CA PRO A 114 1.78 7.42 -15.97
C PRO A 114 3.10 7.46 -16.74
N VAL A 115 4.24 7.66 -16.07
CA VAL A 115 5.56 7.61 -16.73
C VAL A 115 5.84 6.21 -17.27
N VAL A 116 5.48 5.16 -16.52
CA VAL A 116 5.57 3.78 -16.99
C VAL A 116 4.71 3.60 -18.24
N LEU A 117 3.42 3.99 -18.18
CA LEU A 117 2.49 3.83 -19.30
C LEU A 117 2.94 4.56 -20.56
N LEU A 118 3.49 5.78 -20.44
CA LEU A 118 4.04 6.54 -21.57
C LEU A 118 5.22 5.83 -22.24
N LEU A 119 6.04 5.11 -21.48
CA LEU A 119 7.24 4.46 -21.97
C LEU A 119 6.98 3.04 -22.50
N THR A 120 5.88 2.41 -22.07
CA THR A 120 5.56 1.01 -22.43
C THR A 120 4.43 0.88 -23.46
N THR A 121 3.66 1.95 -23.71
CA THR A 121 2.53 1.93 -24.65
C THR A 121 2.98 2.39 -26.05
N GLU A 122 2.54 1.70 -27.10
CA GLU A 122 2.94 2.03 -28.49
C GLU A 122 2.36 3.35 -29.01
N ASN A 123 1.12 3.71 -28.61
CA ASN A 123 0.48 4.98 -28.91
C ASN A 123 0.09 5.68 -27.59
N PRO A 124 1.04 6.34 -26.92
CA PRO A 124 0.80 6.93 -25.62
C PRO A 124 -0.12 8.15 -25.71
N ASP A 125 -1.11 8.21 -24.83
CA ASP A 125 -1.91 9.41 -24.59
C ASP A 125 -1.08 10.47 -23.85
N SER A 126 -1.67 11.64 -23.60
CA SER A 126 -1.03 12.67 -22.78
C SER A 126 -0.84 12.19 -21.34
N TYR A 127 0.30 12.54 -20.72
CA TYR A 127 0.61 12.26 -19.32
C TYR A 127 -0.56 12.57 -18.36
N PHE A 128 -1.22 13.72 -18.56
CA PHE A 128 -2.34 14.16 -17.71
C PHE A 128 -3.56 13.24 -17.81
N VAL A 129 -3.82 12.64 -18.97
CA VAL A 129 -4.90 11.66 -19.14
C VAL A 129 -4.61 10.44 -18.30
N TYR A 130 -3.39 9.90 -18.38
CA TYR A 130 -2.98 8.78 -17.55
C TYR A 130 -2.99 9.13 -16.06
N MET A 131 -2.49 10.30 -15.68
CA MET A 131 -2.51 10.76 -14.28
C MET A 131 -3.93 10.73 -13.69
N VAL A 132 -4.93 11.26 -14.41
CA VAL A 132 -6.32 11.26 -13.94
C VAL A 132 -6.90 9.84 -13.94
N SER A 133 -6.62 9.05 -14.98
CA SER A 133 -7.12 7.68 -15.10
C SER A 133 -6.60 6.74 -14.01
N ILE A 134 -5.40 6.99 -13.46
CA ILE A 134 -4.80 6.23 -12.35
C ILE A 134 -5.27 6.77 -11.00
N ALA A 135 -5.34 8.09 -10.84
CA ALA A 135 -5.67 8.71 -9.55
C ALA A 135 -7.02 8.24 -8.99
N TRP A 136 -8.03 8.09 -9.85
CA TRP A 136 -9.37 7.70 -9.41
C TRP A 136 -9.43 6.23 -8.91
N PRO A 137 -8.97 5.22 -9.68
CA PRO A 137 -8.81 3.85 -9.19
C PRO A 137 -7.99 3.69 -7.93
N GLU A 138 -6.87 4.41 -7.81
CA GLU A 138 -6.01 4.37 -6.63
C GLU A 138 -6.76 4.89 -5.42
N PHE A 139 -7.45 6.03 -5.56
CA PHE A 139 -8.28 6.57 -4.50
C PHE A 139 -9.41 5.62 -4.10
N LEU A 140 -10.05 4.93 -5.05
CA LEU A 140 -11.05 3.91 -4.73
C LEU A 140 -10.41 2.72 -3.99
N SER A 141 -9.28 2.22 -4.47
CA SER A 141 -8.63 1.04 -3.89
C SER A 141 -8.22 1.29 -2.45
N ILE A 142 -7.61 2.43 -2.15
CA ILE A 142 -7.10 2.73 -0.81
C ILE A 142 -8.17 3.37 0.06
N GLY A 143 -8.92 4.33 -0.48
CA GLY A 143 -9.97 5.04 0.24
C GLY A 143 -11.17 4.16 0.55
N VAL A 144 -11.70 3.44 -0.43
CA VAL A 144 -12.93 2.63 -0.27
C VAL A 144 -12.63 1.26 0.31
N LEU A 145 -11.55 0.58 -0.09
CA LEU A 145 -11.22 -0.76 0.43
C LEU A 145 -10.23 -0.71 1.60
N GLY A 146 -9.24 0.19 1.54
CA GLY A 146 -8.26 0.35 2.62
C GLY A 146 -8.87 0.90 3.93
N THR A 147 -9.83 1.84 3.86
CA THR A 147 -10.44 2.39 5.09
C THR A 147 -11.20 1.34 5.92
N PRO A 148 -12.11 0.51 5.34
CA PRO A 148 -12.72 -0.59 6.08
C PRO A 148 -11.70 -1.60 6.59
N LEU A 149 -10.68 -1.91 5.78
CA LEU A 149 -9.59 -2.81 6.18
C LEU A 149 -8.87 -2.28 7.43
N TYR A 150 -8.54 -0.99 7.46
CA TYR A 150 -7.91 -0.34 8.62
C TYR A 150 -8.74 -0.53 9.89
N PHE A 151 -10.04 -0.23 9.85
CA PHE A 151 -10.91 -0.36 11.02
C PHE A 151 -11.12 -1.82 11.43
N ALA A 152 -11.23 -2.74 10.46
CA ALA A 152 -11.35 -4.18 10.73
C ALA A 152 -10.12 -4.72 11.45
N ILE A 153 -8.92 -4.42 10.94
CA ILE A 153 -7.65 -4.84 11.55
C ILE A 153 -7.44 -4.20 12.91
N LYS A 154 -7.71 -2.90 13.05
CA LYS A 154 -7.63 -2.19 14.35
C LYS A 154 -8.51 -2.85 15.41
N LYS A 155 -9.74 -3.26 15.03
CA LYS A 155 -10.68 -3.95 15.91
C LYS A 155 -10.20 -5.36 16.28
N ILE A 156 -9.72 -6.14 15.32
CA ILE A 156 -9.25 -7.52 15.54
C ILE A 156 -8.03 -7.54 16.46
N PHE A 157 -7.08 -6.64 16.25
CA PHE A 157 -5.83 -6.58 17.02
C PHE A 157 -5.90 -5.70 18.27
N LYS A 158 -7.06 -5.07 18.55
CA LYS A 158 -7.28 -4.16 19.68
C LYS A 158 -6.15 -3.12 19.84
N ILE A 159 -5.82 -2.44 18.74
CA ILE A 159 -4.72 -1.46 18.72
C ILE A 159 -5.20 -0.15 19.36
N ASP A 160 -4.61 0.21 20.50
CA ASP A 160 -4.84 1.47 21.19
C ASP A 160 -3.94 2.58 20.65
N GLU A 161 -4.54 3.65 20.12
CA GLU A 161 -3.80 4.79 19.55
C GLU A 161 -2.99 5.58 20.59
N ASN A 162 -3.24 5.37 21.89
CA ASN A 162 -2.52 6.05 22.97
C ASN A 162 -1.21 5.34 23.38
N ASN A 163 -0.98 4.09 22.98
CA ASN A 163 0.20 3.30 23.39
C ASN A 163 1.35 3.28 22.38
N ASP A 164 1.16 3.80 21.16
CA ASP A 164 2.16 3.77 20.07
C ASP A 164 3.39 4.69 20.29
N THR A 165 3.43 5.45 21.40
CA THR A 165 4.56 6.35 21.71
C THR A 165 5.75 5.67 22.37
N LYS A 166 5.64 4.40 22.79
CA LYS A 166 6.81 3.62 23.26
C LYS A 166 7.16 2.60 22.19
N GLY A 167 8.13 2.98 21.35
CA GLY A 167 8.48 2.28 20.14
C GLY A 167 8.59 0.76 20.26
N GLY A 168 8.09 0.07 19.24
CA GLY A 168 8.68 -1.16 18.73
C GLY A 168 8.84 -2.34 19.69
N LYS A 169 8.15 -2.37 20.83
CA LYS A 169 8.08 -3.54 21.71
C LYS A 169 6.67 -3.66 22.25
N GLN A 170 6.13 -4.88 22.06
CA GLN A 170 5.04 -5.50 22.82
C GLN A 170 3.72 -5.70 22.06
N ALA A 171 3.74 -6.68 21.16
CA ALA A 171 2.57 -7.53 20.88
C ALA A 171 2.88 -8.95 21.40
N ASP A 172 3.18 -9.05 22.69
CA ASP A 172 3.25 -10.29 23.46
C ASP A 172 2.55 -10.05 24.80
N ASN A 173 1.22 -10.21 24.81
CA ASN A 173 0.52 -10.98 25.85
C ASN A 173 -0.98 -11.13 25.50
N PRO A 174 -1.43 -12.24 24.89
CA PRO A 174 -2.76 -12.72 25.24
C PRO A 174 -2.66 -13.28 26.66
N LYS A 175 -3.27 -12.57 27.62
CA LYS A 175 -3.61 -13.16 28.92
C LYS A 175 -4.45 -14.41 28.62
N TYR A 176 -3.87 -15.58 28.83
CA TYR A 176 -4.65 -16.80 29.04
C TYR A 176 -5.16 -16.72 30.47
N ASP A 177 -6.40 -16.27 30.60
CA ASP A 177 -7.21 -16.44 31.80
C ASP A 177 -8.18 -17.58 31.47
N ASN A 178 -7.88 -18.74 32.06
CA ASN A 178 -8.68 -19.95 32.35
C ASN A 178 -7.76 -21.17 32.38
#